data_AF-A0A9X1TZQ6-F1
#
_entry.id   AF-A0A9X1TZQ6-F1
#
_cell.length_a   1.000
_cell.length_b   1.000
_cell.length_c   1.000
_cell.angle_alpha   90.00
_cell.angle_beta   90.00
_cell.angle_gamma   90.00
#
_symmetry.space_group_name_H-M   'P 1'
#
loop_
_entity.id
_entity.type
_entity.pdbx_description
1 polymer ?
#
loop_
_entity_poly.entity_id
_entity_poly.type
_entity_poly.pdbx_seq_one_letter_code
_entity_poly.pdbx_strand_id
1 'polypeptide(L)'
;MRVGPHPGGKDREPGAFGGAPWRYAQERKTFELQPGRTLVFAVIFAAIVIWQGHMPMLWWPLVLFAVWVIFTLAHWFYVWANNKIQDFVEKARERD
;
A
#
# COMPACT_ATOMS: atom_id res chain seq x y z
N MET A 1 -11.30 -50.54 35.86
CA MET A 1 -10.93 -50.78 34.45
C MET A 1 -9.80 -49.82 34.09
N ARG A 2 -8.64 -50.34 33.70
CA ARG A 2 -7.41 -49.58 33.43
C ARG A 2 -7.35 -49.30 31.93
N VAL A 3 -7.51 -48.05 31.52
CA VAL A 3 -7.35 -47.65 30.11
C VAL A 3 -5.86 -47.40 29.88
N GLY A 4 -5.25 -48.17 28.97
CA GLY A 4 -3.84 -48.04 28.60
C GLY A 4 -3.54 -46.73 27.86
N PRO A 5 -2.27 -46.31 27.78
CA PRO A 5 -1.90 -45.08 27.08
C PRO A 5 -2.08 -45.23 25.56
N HIS A 6 -2.73 -44.23 24.96
CA HIS A 6 -2.84 -44.07 23.52
C HIS A 6 -1.45 -43.73 22.93
N PRO A 7 -0.95 -44.45 21.92
CA PRO A 7 0.28 -44.09 21.23
C PRO A 7 -0.04 -43.16 20.05
N GLY A 8 0.70 -42.06 19.93
CA GLY A 8 0.77 -41.27 18.70
C GLY A 8 0.05 -39.92 18.74
N GLY A 9 0.84 -38.87 18.50
CA GLY A 9 0.40 -37.48 18.34
C GLY A 9 1.17 -36.51 19.25
N LYS A 10 2.45 -36.30 18.96
CA LYS A 10 3.37 -35.33 19.60
C LYS A 10 3.17 -33.93 18.99
N ASP A 11 1.94 -33.44 18.86
CA ASP A 11 1.70 -32.23 18.06
C ASP A 11 0.31 -31.63 18.30
N ARG A 12 -0.19 -31.73 19.55
CA ARG A 12 -1.29 -30.86 19.98
C ARG A 12 -0.74 -29.47 20.25
N GLU A 13 -0.83 -28.61 19.24
CA GLU A 13 -0.68 -27.17 19.39
C GLU A 13 -1.56 -26.67 20.55
N PRO A 14 -0.99 -26.07 21.60
CA PRO A 14 -1.77 -25.47 22.65
C PRO A 14 -2.29 -24.11 22.18
N GLY A 15 -3.58 -24.06 21.86
CA GLY A 15 -4.45 -22.90 22.09
C GLY A 15 -4.03 -21.56 21.51
N ALA A 16 -4.63 -21.18 20.38
CA ALA A 16 -4.76 -19.79 19.97
C ALA A 16 -6.22 -19.43 19.60
N PHE A 17 -7.17 -19.88 20.43
CA PHE A 17 -8.52 -19.32 20.45
C PHE A 17 -8.52 -18.14 21.45
N GLY A 18 -7.92 -17.01 21.08
CA GLY A 18 -7.81 -15.87 22.00
C GLY A 18 -6.92 -14.68 21.60
N GLY A 19 -6.38 -14.65 20.38
CA GLY A 19 -5.68 -13.48 19.86
C GLY A 19 -6.25 -13.16 18.50
N ALA A 20 -6.95 -12.04 18.38
CA ALA A 20 -7.52 -11.66 17.10
C ALA A 20 -6.38 -11.43 16.07
N PRO A 21 -6.43 -12.05 14.88
CA PRO A 21 -5.31 -12.06 13.94
C PRO A 21 -5.01 -10.69 13.34
N TRP A 22 -5.89 -9.70 13.52
CA TRP A 22 -5.61 -8.31 13.13
C TRP A 22 -4.50 -7.66 13.95
N ARG A 23 -4.05 -8.32 15.03
CA ARG A 23 -2.91 -7.92 15.86
C ARG A 23 -1.58 -8.40 15.27
N TYR A 24 -1.46 -8.45 13.94
CA TYR A 24 -0.15 -8.34 13.32
C TYR A 24 0.48 -7.08 13.92
N ALA A 25 1.64 -7.24 14.56
CA ALA A 25 2.52 -6.11 14.79
C ALA A 25 2.58 -5.38 13.45
N GLN A 26 1.94 -4.21 13.34
CA GLN A 26 2.06 -3.41 12.13
C GLN A 26 3.52 -3.01 12.06
N GLU A 27 4.30 -3.82 11.35
CA GLU A 27 5.62 -3.44 10.91
C GLU A 27 5.47 -2.11 10.20
N ARG A 28 6.31 -1.15 10.59
CA ARG A 28 6.30 0.22 10.09
C ARG A 28 6.31 0.18 8.57
N LYS A 29 5.17 0.50 7.94
CA LYS A 29 5.05 0.47 6.49
C LYS A 29 5.57 1.79 5.94
N THR A 30 6.76 1.77 5.35
CA THR A 30 7.29 2.92 4.62
C THR A 30 6.66 3.00 3.25
N PHE A 31 6.11 4.17 2.93
CA PHE A 31 5.60 4.45 1.59
C PHE A 31 6.71 5.15 0.81
N GLU A 32 6.94 4.68 -0.42
CA GLU A 32 7.96 5.22 -1.33
C GLU A 32 7.32 5.72 -2.61
N LEU A 33 7.92 6.76 -3.19
CA LEU A 33 7.59 7.26 -4.52
C LEU A 33 7.95 6.22 -5.57
N GLN A 34 7.00 5.88 -6.44
CA GLN A 34 7.20 4.92 -7.53
C GLN A 34 7.10 5.63 -8.89
N PRO A 35 8.14 6.39 -9.30
CA PRO A 35 8.08 7.28 -10.47
C PRO A 35 7.77 6.53 -11.76
N GLY A 36 8.24 5.29 -11.90
CA GLY A 36 7.93 4.45 -13.06
C GLY A 36 6.44 4.13 -13.16
N ARG A 37 5.78 3.77 -12.05
CA ARG A 37 4.33 3.52 -12.04
C ARG A 37 3.55 4.81 -12.31
N THR A 38 3.95 5.91 -11.68
CA THR A 38 3.38 7.24 -11.90
C THR A 38 3.43 7.64 -13.38
N LEU A 39 4.58 7.42 -14.04
CA LEU A 39 4.74 7.72 -15.47
C LEU A 39 3.84 6.84 -16.36
N VAL A 40 3.75 5.54 -16.09
CA VAL A 40 2.85 4.64 -16.84
C VAL A 40 1.39 5.11 -16.75
N PHE A 41 0.92 5.43 -15.53
CA PHE A 41 -0.43 5.96 -15.36
C PHE A 41 -0.62 7.30 -16.07
N ALA A 42 0.40 8.17 -16.04
CA ALA A 42 0.34 9.45 -16.74
C ALA A 42 0.22 9.29 -18.27
N VAL A 43 0.95 8.34 -18.86
CA VAL A 43 0.85 8.03 -20.30
C VAL A 43 -0.54 7.51 -20.67
N ILE A 44 -1.08 6.58 -19.89
CA ILE A 44 -2.43 6.03 -20.12
C ILE A 44 -3.48 7.13 -20.02
N PHE A 45 -3.41 7.95 -18.97
CA PHE A 45 -4.38 9.01 -18.75
C PHE A 45 -4.26 10.12 -19.82
N ALA A 46 -3.04 10.50 -20.22
CA ALA A 46 -2.81 11.44 -21.31
C ALA A 46 -3.40 10.94 -22.64
N ALA A 47 -3.26 9.64 -22.94
CA ALA A 47 -3.86 9.04 -24.12
C ALA A 47 -5.40 9.15 -24.10
N ILE A 48 -6.03 8.91 -22.95
CA ILE A 48 -7.47 9.06 -22.76
C ILE A 48 -7.89 10.52 -22.96
N VAL A 49 -7.19 11.49 -22.37
CA VAL A 49 -7.50 12.93 -22.50
C VAL A 49 -7.44 13.38 -23.95
N ILE A 50 -6.39 12.98 -24.68
CA ILE A 50 -6.22 13.35 -26.09
C ILE A 50 -7.30 12.70 -26.96
N TRP A 51 -7.61 11.42 -26.70
CA TRP A 51 -8.66 10.71 -27.44
C TRP A 51 -10.03 11.34 -27.20
N GLN A 52 -10.44 11.54 -25.95
CA GLN A 52 -11.74 12.11 -25.62
C GLN A 52 -11.85 13.58 -26.04
N GLY A 53 -10.76 14.34 -25.91
CA GLY A 53 -10.69 15.74 -26.30
C GLY A 53 -10.51 15.98 -27.81
N HIS A 54 -10.41 14.92 -28.62
CA HIS A 54 -10.13 15.01 -30.07
C HIS A 54 -8.93 15.92 -30.39
N MET A 55 -7.90 15.88 -29.54
CA MET A 55 -6.77 16.82 -29.63
C MET A 55 -5.77 16.40 -30.72
N PRO A 56 -5.15 17.34 -31.46
CA PRO A 56 -4.08 17.04 -32.38
C PRO A 56 -2.88 16.36 -31.70
N MET A 57 -2.15 15.50 -32.42
CA MET A 57 -0.99 14.76 -31.92
C MET A 57 0.08 15.67 -31.27
N LEU A 58 0.21 16.92 -31.73
CA LEU A 58 1.12 17.92 -31.17
C LEU A 58 0.87 18.26 -29.69
N TRP A 59 -0.33 17.96 -29.16
CA TRP A 59 -0.68 18.18 -27.76
C TRP A 59 -0.13 17.11 -26.82
N TRP A 60 0.34 15.97 -27.35
CA TRP A 60 0.91 14.87 -26.55
C TRP A 60 1.93 15.31 -25.50
N PRO A 61 3.02 16.01 -25.85
CA PRO A 61 4.04 16.37 -24.86
C PRO A 61 3.49 17.28 -23.75
N LEU A 62 2.62 18.24 -24.09
CA LEU A 62 2.06 19.17 -23.12
C LEU A 62 1.07 18.48 -22.17
N VAL A 63 0.15 17.68 -22.72
CA VAL A 63 -0.83 16.94 -21.93
C VAL A 63 -0.14 15.90 -21.06
N LEU A 64 0.79 15.14 -21.62
CA LEU A 64 1.55 14.14 -20.87
C LEU A 64 2.34 14.80 -19.73
N PHE A 65 3.01 15.92 -19.99
CA PHE A 65 3.75 16.64 -18.97
C PHE A 65 2.83 17.14 -17.85
N ALA A 66 1.70 17.78 -18.20
CA ALA A 66 0.74 18.27 -17.22
C ALA A 66 0.17 17.14 -16.35
N VAL A 67 -0.24 16.03 -16.96
CA VAL A 67 -0.76 14.85 -16.26
C VAL A 67 0.32 14.22 -15.37
N TRP A 68 1.53 14.07 -15.89
CA TRP A 68 2.64 13.50 -15.15
C TRP A 68 3.00 14.34 -13.91
N VAL A 69 3.02 15.66 -14.04
CA VAL A 69 3.24 16.58 -12.91
C VAL A 69 2.15 16.40 -11.85
N ILE A 70 0.87 16.39 -12.26
CA ILE A 70 -0.26 16.19 -11.32
C ILE A 70 -0.16 14.86 -10.59
N PHE A 71 0.09 13.77 -11.32
CA PHE A 71 0.21 12.42 -10.75
C PHE A 71 1.41 12.31 -9.80
N THR A 72 2.54 12.93 -10.15
CA THR A 72 3.74 12.94 -9.31
C THR A 72 3.50 13.70 -8.02
N LEU A 73 2.89 14.89 -8.09
CA LEU A 73 2.57 15.70 -6.92
C LEU A 73 1.57 14.99 -6.00
N ALA A 74 0.51 14.40 -6.56
CA ALA A 74 -0.47 13.65 -5.79
C ALA A 74 0.15 12.42 -5.11
N HIS A 75 1.02 11.69 -5.83
CA HIS A 75 1.71 10.53 -5.27
C HIS A 75 2.70 10.91 -4.18
N TRP A 76 3.45 12.01 -4.37
CA TRP A 76 4.35 12.54 -3.35
C TRP A 76 3.59 12.97 -2.10
N PHE A 77 2.48 13.69 -2.26
CA PHE A 77 1.63 14.09 -1.14
C PHE A 77 1.07 12.88 -0.40
N TYR A 78 0.61 11.86 -1.12
CA TYR A 78 0.14 10.60 -0.54
C TYR A 78 1.24 9.92 0.27
N VAL A 79 2.44 9.79 -0.28
CA VAL A 79 3.59 9.17 0.42
C VAL A 79 3.93 9.95 1.69
N TRP A 80 4.04 11.27 1.59
CA TRP A 80 4.32 12.13 2.74
C TRP A 80 3.26 12.01 3.84
N ALA A 81 1.98 12.08 3.48
CA ALA A 81 0.88 12.01 4.44
C ALA A 81 0.86 10.66 5.16
N ASN A 82 1.04 9.56 4.43
CA ASN A 82 1.04 8.23 5.04
C ASN A 82 2.24 8.00 5.96
N ASN A 83 3.44 8.45 5.56
CA ASN A 83 4.62 8.37 6.42
C ASN A 83 4.43 9.20 7.70
N LYS A 84 3.83 10.39 7.59
CA LYS A 84 3.52 11.23 8.76
C LYS A 84 2.50 10.59 9.70
N ILE A 85 1.47 9.93 9.16
CA ILE A 85 0.49 9.19 9.97
C ILE A 85 1.17 8.04 10.72
N GLN A 86 2.03 7.28 10.04
CA GLN A 86 2.79 6.20 10.68
C GLN A 86 3.65 6.71 11.84
N ASP A 87 4.33 7.86 11.67
CA ASP A 87 5.11 8.47 12.76
C ASP A 87 4.25 8.86 13.97
N PHE A 88 3.02 9.34 13.76
CA PHE A 88 2.10 9.66 14.85
C PHE A 88 1.57 8.42 15.55
N VAL A 89 1.26 7.36 14.78
CA VAL A 89 0.81 6.07 15.33
C VAL A 89 1.92 5.42 16.16
N GLU A 90 3.17 5.47 15.67
CA GLU A 90 4.34 4.96 16.39
C GLU A 90 4.56 5.72 17.71
N LYS A 91 4.52 7.07 17.68
CA LYS A 91 4.63 7.90 18.89
C LYS A 91 3.51 7.72 19.90
N ALA A 92 2.28 7.45 19.43
CA ALA A 92 1.16 7.16 20.32
C ALA A 92 1.37 5.84 21.05
N ARG A 93 1.87 4.82 20.34
CA ARG A 93 2.17 3.50 20.90
C ARG A 93 3.31 3.51 21.93
N GLU A 94 4.32 4.37 21.77
CA GLU A 94 5.41 4.51 22.74
C GLU A 94 4.98 5.15 24.07
N ARG A 95 3.80 5.79 24.12
CA ARG A 95 3.29 6.49 25.30
C ARG A 95 2.32 5.65 26.15
N ASP A 96 1.88 4.50 25.64
CA ASP A 96 0.99 3.55 26.32
C ASP A 96 1.80 2.38 26.93
#